data_AF-A0A942UJZ9-F1
#
_entry.id   AF-A0A942UJZ9-F1
#
_cell.length_a   1.000
_cell.length_b   1.000
_cell.length_c   1.000
_cell.angle_alpha   90.00
_cell.angle_beta   90.00
_cell.angle_gamma   90.00
#
_symmetry.space_group_name_H-M   'P 1'
#
loop_
_entity.id
_entity.type
_entity.pdbx_description
1 polymer ?
#
loop_
_entity_poly.entity_id
_entity_poly.type
_entity_poly.pdbx_seq_one_letter_code
_entity_poly.pdbx_strand_id
1 'polypeptide(L)'
;MNKIPLTFLLMVFLIVACQTKDSNAITLEETLSLFDEEQMSLKVSNVRDSKIFGMKLNGVRPSFYELEGKLLLVYIYDSNDKREKGLQEFHNKTANFNVVSYKVYEVNNLLLFYVFNENLDIIIDNKILKIINRLNGN
;
A
#
# COMPACT_ATOMS: atom_id res chain seq x y z
N MET A 1 -50.93 -27.77 -9.51
CA MET A 1 -49.64 -28.25 -8.97
C MET A 1 -48.53 -27.59 -9.77
N ASN A 2 -48.00 -26.51 -9.21
CA ASN A 2 -47.11 -25.55 -9.87
C ASN A 2 -45.70 -26.12 -9.97
N LYS A 3 -45.09 -26.07 -11.16
CA LYS A 3 -43.71 -26.53 -11.40
C LYS A 3 -42.98 -25.56 -12.33
N ILE A 4 -42.65 -24.36 -11.85
CA ILE A 4 -41.64 -23.48 -12.47
C ILE A 4 -40.99 -22.69 -11.31
N PRO A 5 -39.65 -22.54 -11.22
CA PRO A 5 -38.60 -23.48 -11.60
C PRO A 5 -37.42 -23.48 -10.58
N LEU A 6 -36.82 -24.64 -10.31
CA LEU A 6 -35.59 -24.74 -9.49
C LEU A 6 -34.39 -23.96 -10.13
N THR A 7 -34.49 -23.64 -11.41
CA THR A 7 -33.48 -22.93 -12.20
C THR A 7 -33.34 -21.44 -11.86
N PHE A 8 -34.34 -20.79 -11.26
CA PHE A 8 -34.26 -19.36 -10.92
C PHE A 8 -33.40 -19.09 -9.68
N LEU A 9 -33.27 -20.08 -8.78
CA LEU A 9 -32.52 -19.95 -7.53
C LEU A 9 -30.99 -19.94 -7.74
N LEU A 10 -30.50 -20.54 -8.84
CA LEU A 10 -29.08 -20.61 -9.14
C LEU A 10 -28.52 -19.29 -9.71
N MET A 11 -29.37 -18.47 -10.34
CA MET A 11 -28.96 -17.24 -11.03
C MET A 11 -28.78 -16.06 -10.05
N VAL A 12 -29.41 -16.12 -8.87
CA VAL A 12 -29.34 -15.07 -7.82
C VAL A 12 -27.99 -15.09 -7.09
N PHE A 13 -27.23 -16.19 -7.11
CA PHE A 13 -25.90 -16.23 -6.48
C PHE A 13 -24.79 -15.55 -7.31
N LEU A 14 -25.01 -15.32 -8.60
CA LEU A 14 -23.98 -14.72 -9.47
C LEU A 14 -23.90 -13.18 -9.35
N ILE A 15 -24.88 -12.53 -8.71
CA ILE A 15 -24.94 -11.06 -8.60
C ILE A 15 -24.32 -10.50 -7.32
N VAL A 16 -23.94 -11.34 -6.35
CA VAL A 16 -23.32 -10.88 -5.08
C VAL A 16 -21.78 -10.74 -5.19
N ALA A 17 -21.19 -11.14 -6.32
CA ALA A 17 -19.73 -11.07 -6.53
C ALA A 17 -19.24 -9.76 -7.16
N CYS A 18 -20.11 -8.75 -7.33
CA CYS A 18 -19.66 -7.41 -7.67
C CYS A 18 -18.98 -6.79 -6.44
N GLN A 19 -17.67 -6.99 -6.40
CA GLN A 19 -16.72 -6.51 -5.41
C GLN A 19 -17.08 -5.10 -4.95
N THR A 20 -17.36 -4.97 -3.66
CA THR A 20 -17.36 -3.70 -2.97
C THR A 20 -15.94 -3.15 -3.07
N LYS A 21 -15.65 -2.32 -4.08
CA LYS A 21 -14.58 -1.34 -3.94
C LYS A 21 -14.99 -0.50 -2.74
N ASP A 22 -14.27 -0.65 -1.63
CA ASP A 22 -14.46 0.22 -0.48
C ASP A 22 -14.37 1.65 -0.97
N SER A 23 -15.48 2.40 -0.85
CA SER A 23 -15.57 3.80 -1.27
C SER A 23 -14.55 4.69 -0.55
N ASN A 24 -13.97 4.18 0.54
CA ASN A 24 -12.98 4.85 1.39
C ASN A 24 -11.56 4.29 1.19
N ALA A 25 -11.32 3.54 0.10
CA ALA A 25 -9.98 3.04 -0.20
C ALA A 25 -9.04 4.19 -0.55
N ILE A 26 -7.91 4.27 0.15
CA ILE A 26 -6.85 5.24 -0.09
C ILE A 26 -6.33 5.03 -1.51
N THR A 27 -6.23 6.14 -2.24
CA THR A 27 -5.66 6.14 -3.59
C THR A 27 -4.22 6.62 -3.59
N LEU A 28 -3.48 6.27 -4.65
CA LEU A 28 -2.15 6.80 -4.86
C LEU A 28 -2.19 8.34 -5.00
N GLU A 29 -3.16 8.88 -5.73
CA GLU A 29 -3.30 10.33 -5.95
C GLU A 29 -3.49 11.08 -4.63
N GLU A 30 -4.40 10.61 -3.78
CA GLU A 30 -4.64 11.16 -2.44
C GLU A 30 -3.38 11.09 -1.56
N THR A 31 -2.64 9.96 -1.63
CA THR A 31 -1.37 9.84 -0.92
C THR A 31 -0.40 10.92 -1.40
N LEU A 32 -0.22 11.08 -2.71
CA LEU A 32 0.72 12.04 -3.29
C LEU A 32 0.34 13.50 -3.00
N SER A 33 -0.95 13.83 -3.03
CA SER A 33 -1.41 15.20 -2.73
C SER A 33 -1.08 15.59 -1.29
N LEU A 34 -1.21 14.67 -0.33
CA LEU A 34 -0.84 14.93 1.06
C LEU A 34 0.68 15.13 1.25
N PHE A 35 1.50 14.43 0.47
CA PHE A 35 2.95 14.69 0.46
C PHE A 35 3.26 16.09 -0.06
N ASP A 36 2.59 16.53 -1.13
CA ASP A 36 2.75 17.88 -1.68
C ASP A 36 2.30 18.98 -0.69
N GLU A 37 1.14 18.79 -0.05
CA GLU A 37 0.61 19.72 0.96
C GLU A 37 1.54 19.89 2.19
N GLU A 38 2.23 18.83 2.60
CA GLU A 38 3.23 18.87 3.69
C GLU A 38 4.61 19.37 3.22
N GLN A 39 4.68 19.89 1.99
CA GLN A 39 5.89 20.40 1.34
C GLN A 39 6.99 19.33 1.27
N MET A 40 6.59 18.07 1.05
CA MET A 40 7.47 16.93 0.86
C MET A 40 7.45 16.53 -0.60
N SER A 41 8.31 17.18 -1.40
CA SER A 41 8.36 16.96 -2.84
C SER A 41 8.82 15.53 -3.16
N LEU A 42 7.93 14.74 -3.75
CA LEU A 42 8.23 13.41 -4.25
C LEU A 42 8.68 13.47 -5.71
N LYS A 43 9.85 12.90 -6.00
CA LYS A 43 10.30 12.69 -7.37
C LYS A 43 10.00 11.26 -7.79
N VAL A 44 9.48 11.06 -9.00
CA VAL A 44 9.33 9.70 -9.54
C VAL A 44 10.70 9.06 -9.64
N SER A 45 10.87 7.89 -9.03
CA SER A 45 12.12 7.15 -9.07
C SER A 45 12.03 6.02 -10.08
N ASN A 46 13.00 5.95 -10.99
CA ASN A 46 13.16 4.82 -11.91
C ASN A 46 13.97 3.68 -11.31
N VAL A 47 14.42 3.82 -10.04
CA VAL A 47 15.20 2.80 -9.35
C VAL A 47 14.27 1.63 -9.01
N ARG A 48 14.28 0.61 -9.87
CA ARG A 48 13.53 -0.64 -9.67
C ARG A 48 14.30 -1.67 -8.85
N ASP A 49 15.50 -1.34 -8.41
CA ASP A 49 16.60 -2.32 -8.42
C ASP A 49 17.29 -2.47 -7.08
N SER A 50 16.53 -2.92 -6.09
CA SER A 50 17.13 -3.73 -5.04
C SER A 50 16.40 -5.06 -4.98
N LYS A 51 17.13 -6.16 -4.78
CA LYS A 51 16.52 -7.51 -4.69
C LYS A 51 15.46 -7.62 -3.58
N ILE A 52 15.46 -6.67 -2.64
CA ILE A 52 14.60 -6.64 -1.45
C ILE A 52 13.47 -5.61 -1.61
N PHE A 53 13.78 -4.36 -1.94
CA PHE A 53 12.78 -3.31 -2.17
C PHE A 53 12.45 -3.18 -3.65
N GLY A 54 11.15 -3.20 -3.96
CA GLY A 54 10.64 -3.21 -5.34
C GLY A 54 10.04 -4.55 -5.76
N MET A 55 10.10 -5.56 -4.88
CA MET A 55 9.48 -6.84 -5.13
C MET A 55 7.95 -6.73 -5.16
N LYS A 56 7.33 -7.66 -5.90
CA LYS A 56 5.89 -7.84 -5.88
C LYS A 56 5.50 -8.49 -4.53
N LEU A 57 4.57 -7.87 -3.80
CA LEU A 57 4.06 -8.33 -2.52
C LEU A 57 2.55 -8.53 -2.62
N ASN A 58 2.09 -9.72 -2.27
CA ASN A 58 0.70 -10.17 -2.34
C ASN A 58 -0.03 -9.71 -3.62
N GLY A 59 0.61 -9.91 -4.78
CA GLY A 59 0.00 -9.54 -6.06
C GLY A 59 0.27 -8.11 -6.53
N VAL A 60 0.81 -7.21 -5.70
CA VAL A 60 0.92 -5.77 -5.97
C VAL A 60 2.39 -5.35 -6.17
N ARG A 61 2.65 -4.48 -7.15
CA ARG A 61 3.95 -3.82 -7.34
C ARG A 61 3.91 -2.43 -6.71
N PRO A 62 5.02 -1.95 -6.13
CA PRO A 62 5.06 -0.60 -5.59
C PRO A 62 5.16 0.44 -6.70
N SER A 63 4.66 1.63 -6.41
CA SER A 63 5.12 2.87 -7.02
C SER A 63 6.38 3.36 -6.32
N PHE A 64 7.34 3.87 -7.10
CA PHE A 64 8.66 4.25 -6.61
C PHE A 64 8.82 5.78 -6.63
N TYR A 65 9.21 6.33 -5.50
CA TYR A 65 9.48 7.75 -5.34
C TYR A 65 10.80 7.96 -4.62
N GLU A 66 11.34 9.16 -4.77
CA GLU A 66 12.44 9.68 -3.98
C GLU A 66 11.92 10.84 -3.13
N LEU A 67 12.21 10.78 -1.83
CA LEU A 67 11.95 11.82 -0.84
C LEU A 67 13.29 12.16 -0.18
N GLU A 68 13.75 13.40 -0.29
CA GLU A 68 15.03 13.86 0.27
C GLU A 68 16.23 12.95 -0.10
N GLY A 69 16.27 12.48 -1.35
CA GLY A 69 17.33 11.59 -1.85
C GLY A 69 17.24 10.16 -1.31
N LYS A 70 16.14 9.79 -0.64
CA LYS A 70 15.88 8.46 -0.07
C LYS A 70 14.71 7.78 -0.77
N LEU A 71 14.76 6.45 -0.83
CA LEU A 71 13.77 5.67 -1.56
C LEU A 71 12.47 5.53 -0.74
N LEU A 72 11.36 5.83 -1.39
CA LEU A 72 10.01 5.68 -0.86
C LEU A 72 9.23 4.72 -1.78
N LEU A 73 8.70 3.64 -1.21
CA LEU A 73 7.88 2.67 -1.94
C LEU A 73 6.45 2.74 -1.44
N VAL A 74 5.50 2.85 -2.37
CA VAL A 74 4.08 2.99 -2.07
C VAL A 74 3.32 1.81 -2.68
N TYR A 75 2.72 0.97 -1.86
CA TYR A 75 1.83 -0.10 -2.29
C TYR A 75 0.39 0.26 -1.94
N ILE A 76 -0.48 0.24 -2.95
CA ILE A 76 -1.93 0.40 -2.78
C ILE A 76 -2.59 -0.94 -3.06
N TYR A 77 -3.22 -1.52 -2.05
CA TYR A 77 -3.95 -2.78 -2.14
C TYR A 77 -5.45 -2.53 -2.34
N ASP A 78 -6.19 -3.59 -2.64
CA ASP A 78 -7.66 -3.50 -2.71
C ASP A 78 -8.33 -3.52 -1.31
N SER A 79 -7.60 -3.96 -0.28
CA SER A 79 -8.12 -4.05 1.10
C SER A 79 -7.00 -4.12 2.14
N ASN A 80 -7.37 -3.89 3.41
CA ASN A 80 -6.48 -3.99 4.57
C ASN A 80 -5.89 -5.41 4.72
N ASP A 81 -6.71 -6.45 4.59
CA ASP A 81 -6.25 -7.85 4.62
C ASP A 81 -5.19 -8.15 3.56
N LYS A 82 -5.32 -7.56 2.36
CA LYS A 82 -4.34 -7.72 1.30
C LYS A 82 -3.04 -6.97 1.63
N ARG A 83 -3.12 -5.79 2.24
CA ARG A 83 -1.97 -5.04 2.75
C ARG A 83 -1.20 -5.84 3.80
N GLU A 84 -1.90 -6.41 4.79
CA GLU A 84 -1.31 -7.25 5.84
C GLU A 84 -0.57 -8.46 5.28
N LYS A 85 -1.20 -9.18 4.35
CA LYS A 85 -0.55 -10.29 3.63
C LYS A 85 0.68 -9.84 2.85
N GLY A 86 0.64 -8.64 2.27
CA GLY A 86 1.79 -8.03 1.59
C GLY A 86 2.96 -7.78 2.53
N LEU A 87 2.70 -7.22 3.72
CA LEU A 87 3.73 -7.00 4.74
C LEU A 87 4.27 -8.33 5.29
N GLN A 88 3.40 -9.30 5.56
CA GLN A 88 3.82 -10.64 5.99
C GLN A 88 4.72 -11.31 4.94
N GLU A 89 4.35 -11.21 3.66
CA GLU A 89 5.17 -11.72 2.56
C GLU A 89 6.53 -11.02 2.50
N PHE A 90 6.59 -9.71 2.74
CA PHE A 90 7.87 -8.98 2.82
C PHE A 90 8.75 -9.54 3.94
N HIS A 91 8.21 -9.71 5.15
CA HIS A 91 8.97 -10.28 6.27
C HIS A 91 9.47 -11.69 5.96
N ASN A 92 8.62 -12.55 5.39
CA ASN A 92 9.00 -13.91 5.03
C ASN A 92 10.11 -13.94 3.98
N LYS A 93 10.03 -13.08 2.96
CA LYS A 93 11.05 -13.03 1.89
C LYS A 93 12.34 -12.38 2.34
N THR A 94 12.31 -11.52 3.35
CA THR A 94 13.48 -10.76 3.81
C THR A 94 14.10 -11.30 5.10
N ALA A 95 13.50 -12.31 5.74
CA ALA A 95 13.95 -12.87 7.01
C ALA A 95 15.44 -13.26 7.05
N ASN A 96 16.01 -13.70 5.92
CA ASN A 96 17.41 -14.12 5.81
C ASN A 96 18.29 -13.10 5.07
N PHE A 97 17.78 -11.91 4.79
CA PHE A 97 18.50 -10.87 4.07
C PHE A 97 19.06 -9.82 5.02
N ASN A 98 20.26 -9.32 4.74
CA ASN A 98 20.78 -8.11 5.37
C ASN A 98 20.11 -6.90 4.71
N VAL A 99 18.92 -6.54 5.19
CA VAL A 99 18.14 -5.42 4.66
C VAL A 99 18.75 -4.10 5.19
N VAL A 100 18.93 -3.12 4.31
CA VAL A 100 19.27 -1.74 4.72
C VAL A 100 18.18 -1.17 5.63
N SER A 101 18.46 -0.13 6.40
CA SER A 101 17.48 0.43 7.34
C SER A 101 16.21 0.94 6.63
N TYR A 102 15.04 0.65 7.20
CA TYR A 102 13.77 1.11 6.67
C TYR A 102 12.75 1.31 7.78
N LYS A 103 11.73 2.13 7.49
CA LYS A 103 10.54 2.25 8.33
C LYS A 103 9.32 1.93 7.49
N VAL A 104 8.40 1.19 8.11
CA VAL A 104 7.12 0.80 7.52
C VAL A 104 6.04 1.70 8.12
N TYR A 105 5.13 2.16 7.27
CA TYR A 105 3.93 2.88 7.66
C TYR A 105 2.72 2.22 7.01
N GLU A 106 1.67 2.04 7.80
CA GLU A 106 0.47 1.29 7.42
C GLU A 106 -0.78 2.09 7.76
N VAL A 107 -1.71 2.18 6.82
CA VAL A 107 -3.05 2.74 7.04
C VAL A 107 -3.99 2.19 5.97
N ASN A 108 -5.15 1.66 6.37
CA ASN A 108 -6.11 1.01 5.47
C ASN A 108 -5.45 0.11 4.41
N ASN A 109 -5.63 0.38 3.13
CA ASN A 109 -5.08 -0.40 2.04
C ASN A 109 -3.68 0.07 1.58
N LEU A 110 -3.07 1.04 2.27
CA LEU A 110 -1.74 1.59 1.98
C LEU A 110 -0.66 0.91 2.85
N LEU A 111 0.44 0.51 2.20
CA LEU A 111 1.69 0.10 2.82
C LEU A 111 2.83 0.93 2.23
N LEU A 112 3.56 1.66 3.08
CA LEU A 112 4.63 2.55 2.67
C LEU A 112 5.94 2.11 3.33
N PHE A 113 7.00 2.02 2.53
CA PHE A 113 8.36 1.80 3.00
C PHE A 113 9.20 3.04 2.73
N TYR A 114 9.80 3.60 3.78
CA TYR A 114 10.83 4.62 3.66
C TYR A 114 12.18 4.02 3.98
N VAL A 115 13.05 3.94 2.96
CA VAL A 115 14.36 3.29 3.06
C VAL A 115 15.44 4.34 3.29
N PHE A 116 16.19 4.19 4.37
CA PHE A 116 17.24 5.11 4.79
C PHE A 116 18.52 4.34 5.12
N ASN A 117 19.63 5.05 5.27
CA ASN A 117 20.92 4.39 5.49
C ASN A 117 21.12 4.09 6.98
N GLU A 118 21.41 5.13 7.76
CA GLU A 118 21.85 4.97 9.14
C GLU A 118 20.81 5.50 10.13
N ASN A 119 20.33 6.72 9.92
CA ASN A 119 19.40 7.38 10.83
C ASN A 119 18.15 7.84 10.10
N LEU A 120 17.00 7.60 10.72
CA LEU A 120 15.74 8.18 10.33
C LEU A 120 15.71 9.64 10.78
N ASP A 121 15.54 10.56 9.84
CA ASP A 121 15.30 11.97 10.16
C ASP A 121 13.94 12.09 10.86
N ILE A 122 13.96 12.57 12.10
CA ILE A 122 12.78 12.71 12.97
C ILE A 122 11.76 13.68 12.37
N ILE A 123 12.22 14.73 11.66
CA ILE A 123 11.34 15.70 11.01
C ILE A 123 10.59 15.00 9.87
N ILE A 124 11.31 14.23 9.04
CA ILE A 124 10.69 13.46 7.96
C ILE A 124 9.73 12.41 8.52
N ASP A 125 10.13 11.69 9.56
CA ASP A 125 9.28 10.70 10.21
C ASP A 125 7.96 11.30 10.72
N ASN A 126 8.04 12.42 11.44
CA ASN A 126 6.88 13.12 11.96
C ASN A 126 5.96 13.63 10.84
N LYS A 127 6.52 14.11 9.74
CA LYS A 127 5.72 14.54 8.58
C LYS A 127 5.01 13.35 7.91
N ILE A 128 5.69 12.21 7.72
CA ILE A 128 5.04 11.01 7.18
C ILE A 128 3.95 10.53 8.14
N LEU A 129 4.21 10.49 9.45
CA LEU A 129 3.18 10.12 10.45
C LEU A 129 1.97 11.07 10.40
N LYS A 130 2.18 12.36 10.20
CA LYS A 130 1.09 13.33 10.02
C LYS A 130 0.25 13.00 8.79
N ILE A 131 0.87 12.65 7.65
CA ILE A 131 0.15 12.19 6.45
C ILE A 131 -0.65 10.93 6.74
N ILE A 132 -0.04 9.93 7.36
CA ILE A 132 -0.68 8.65 7.70
C ILE A 132 -1.91 8.88 8.61
N ASN A 133 -1.79 9.77 9.59
CA ASN A 133 -2.91 10.12 10.46
C ASN A 133 -4.05 10.82 9.70
N ARG A 134 -3.74 11.69 8.73
CA ARG A 134 -4.74 12.35 7.89
C ARG A 134 -5.46 11.33 7.01
N LEU A 135 -4.73 10.39 6.41
CA LEU A 135 -5.29 9.30 5.62
C LEU A 135 -6.20 8.36 6.43
N ASN A 136 -5.93 8.19 7.73
CA ASN A 136 -6.76 7.35 8.60
C ASN A 136 -8.06 8.05 9.06
N GLY A 137 -8.10 9.39 9.02
CA GLY A 137 -9.24 10.19 9.45
C GLY A 137 -10.21 10.58 8.33
N ASN A 138 -9.95 10.14 7.10
CA ASN A 138 -10.83 10.28 5.94
C ASN A 138 -11.87 9.16 5.85
#